data_AF-B3RJQ2-F1
#
_entry.id   AF-B3RJQ2-F1
#
_cell.length_a   1.000
_cell.length_b   1.000
_cell.length_c   1.000
_cell.angle_alpha   90.00
_cell.angle_beta   90.00
_cell.angle_gamma   90.00
#
_symmetry.space_group_name_H-M   'P 1'
#
loop_
_entity.id
_entity.type
_entity.pdbx_description
1 polymer ?
#
loop_
_entity_poly.entity_id
_entity_poly.type
_entity_poly.pdbx_seq_one_letter_code
_entity_poly.pdbx_strand_id
1 'polypeptide(L)'
;TTIFKFGATSYATLIEFMQTVQSTLFQMPEYRSVGITYQKEKMTIDVLDECRIWLSTDGNPFYSSTTVRITALAFVSGMTPCTIELNDKKAMKKLNELANLTSIRSNKSWIRLKNCQFHCCVDRKTYFKNAIIEFKPVDGSEFQLMRFEI
;
A
#
# COMPACT_ATOMS: atom_id res chain seq x y z
N THR A 1 9.63 -25.29 6.36
CA THR A 1 8.90 -24.12 6.87
C THR A 1 7.99 -24.56 7.99
N THR A 2 8.17 -24.06 9.21
CA THR A 2 7.34 -24.41 10.37
C THR A 2 6.00 -23.68 10.25
N ILE A 3 4.89 -24.42 10.24
CA ILE A 3 3.54 -23.85 10.19
C ILE A 3 3.08 -23.63 11.63
N PHE A 4 2.80 -22.37 11.96
CA PHE A 4 2.15 -22.03 13.22
C PHE A 4 0.64 -21.94 13.01
N LYS A 5 -0.12 -22.66 13.83
CA LYS A 5 -1.58 -22.60 13.86
C LYS A 5 -2.03 -21.83 15.10
N PHE A 6 -2.74 -20.74 14.88
CA PHE A 6 -3.35 -19.92 15.92
C PHE A 6 -4.86 -20.11 15.89
N GLY A 7 -5.50 -20.14 17.06
CA GLY A 7 -6.94 -20.27 17.20
C GLY A 7 -7.45 -19.51 18.41
N ALA A 8 -8.65 -18.96 18.30
CA ALA A 8 -9.36 -18.27 19.37
C ALA A 8 -10.83 -18.69 19.36
N THR A 9 -11.48 -18.69 20.52
CA THR A 9 -12.92 -18.98 20.66
C THR A 9 -13.81 -17.77 20.34
N SER A 10 -13.23 -16.57 20.35
CA SER A 10 -13.88 -15.32 19.98
C SER A 10 -13.40 -14.86 18.61
N TYR A 11 -14.35 -14.60 17.71
CA TYR A 11 -14.08 -14.02 16.40
C TYR A 11 -13.40 -12.65 16.53
N ALA A 12 -13.85 -11.81 17.48
CA ALA A 12 -13.26 -10.49 17.70
C ALA A 12 -11.77 -10.58 18.05
N THR A 13 -11.41 -11.49 18.97
CA THR A 13 -10.02 -11.72 19.35
C THR A 13 -9.17 -12.23 18.18
N LEU A 14 -9.73 -13.09 17.32
CA LEU A 14 -9.01 -13.57 16.13
C LEU A 14 -8.73 -12.42 15.14
N ILE A 15 -9.72 -11.55 14.91
CA ILE A 15 -9.55 -10.37 14.05
C ILE A 15 -8.52 -9.41 14.62
N GLU A 16 -8.59 -9.09 15.91
CA GLU A 16 -7.62 -8.22 16.58
C GLU A 16 -6.21 -8.79 16.47
N PHE A 17 -6.02 -10.08 16.76
CA PHE A 17 -4.72 -10.74 16.62
C PHE A 17 -4.17 -10.62 15.19
N MET A 18 -4.97 -10.94 14.17
CA MET A 18 -4.54 -10.82 12.78
C MET A 18 -4.17 -9.38 12.41
N GLN A 19 -4.96 -8.40 12.84
CA GLN A 19 -4.69 -6.99 12.61
C GLN A 19 -3.40 -6.54 13.29
N THR A 20 -3.17 -6.94 14.54
CA THR A 20 -1.95 -6.64 15.28
C THR A 20 -0.73 -7.24 14.58
N VAL A 21 -0.76 -8.54 14.24
CA VAL A 21 0.35 -9.21 13.54
C VAL A 21 0.66 -8.51 12.22
N GLN A 22 -0.34 -8.22 11.40
CA GLN A 22 -0.15 -7.51 10.14
C GLN A 22 0.43 -6.11 10.35
N SER A 23 -0.03 -5.39 11.38
CA SER A 23 0.45 -4.04 11.69
C SER A 23 1.90 -4.06 12.20
N THR A 24 2.26 -5.05 13.01
CA THR A 24 3.63 -5.23 13.49
C THR A 24 4.56 -5.58 12.34
N LEU A 25 4.19 -6.54 11.48
CA LEU A 25 5.00 -6.90 10.30
C LEU A 25 5.20 -5.70 9.36
N PHE A 26 4.16 -4.88 9.17
CA PHE A 26 4.24 -3.67 8.36
C PHE A 26 5.16 -2.58 8.95
N GLN A 27 5.38 -2.58 10.26
CA GLN A 27 6.25 -1.62 10.95
C GLN A 27 7.68 -2.15 11.16
N MET A 28 7.97 -3.39 10.77
CA MET A 28 9.31 -3.93 10.92
C MET A 28 10.31 -3.14 10.07
N PRO A 29 11.54 -2.93 10.57
CA PRO A 29 12.56 -2.22 9.82
C PRO A 29 12.94 -2.99 8.56
N GLU A 30 13.28 -2.25 7.51
CA GLU A 30 13.81 -2.82 6.28
C GLU A 30 15.19 -3.43 6.52
N TYR A 31 15.44 -4.62 5.96
CA TYR A 31 16.77 -5.19 5.83
C TYR A 31 17.06 -5.48 4.36
N ARG A 32 18.18 -4.97 3.86
CA ARG A 32 18.64 -5.25 2.51
C ARG A 32 20.16 -5.40 2.50
N SER A 33 20.63 -6.55 2.00
CA SER A 33 22.06 -6.82 1.85
C SER A 33 22.67 -5.97 0.73
N VAL A 34 23.94 -5.61 0.87
CA VAL A 34 24.68 -4.88 -0.16
C VAL A 34 25.18 -5.86 -1.22
N GLY A 35 25.20 -5.45 -2.50
CA GLY A 35 25.81 -6.24 -3.57
C GLY A 35 24.91 -7.35 -4.14
N ILE A 36 23.60 -7.28 -3.92
CA ILE A 36 22.63 -8.23 -4.48
C ILE A 36 22.60 -8.11 -6.00
N THR A 37 22.64 -9.24 -6.70
CA THR A 37 22.56 -9.33 -8.16
C THR A 37 21.57 -10.40 -8.58
N TYR A 38 20.68 -10.06 -9.50
CA TYR A 38 19.71 -10.98 -10.08
C TYR A 38 19.98 -11.17 -11.57
N GLN A 39 19.94 -12.41 -12.05
CA GLN A 39 20.05 -12.69 -13.49
C GLN A 39 18.91 -12.07 -14.30
N LYS A 40 17.73 -11.97 -13.68
CA LYS A 40 16.55 -11.33 -14.25
C LYS A 40 15.89 -10.47 -13.18
N GLU A 41 15.78 -9.18 -13.48
CA GLU A 41 15.08 -8.26 -12.61
C GLU A 41 13.57 -8.37 -12.79
N LYS A 42 12.84 -8.39 -11.67
CA LYS A 42 11.38 -8.45 -11.67
C LYS A 42 10.86 -7.80 -10.40
N MET A 43 9.82 -6.98 -10.56
CA MET A 43 9.00 -6.51 -9.45
C MET A 43 7.56 -6.96 -9.67
N THR A 44 6.91 -7.40 -8.61
CA THR A 44 5.48 -7.71 -8.58
C THR A 44 4.85 -6.84 -7.51
N ILE A 45 3.74 -6.20 -7.89
CA ILE A 45 2.95 -5.34 -7.03
C ILE A 45 1.56 -5.93 -7.00
N ASP A 46 1.07 -6.28 -5.82
CA ASP A 46 -0.29 -6.74 -5.63
C ASP A 46 -1.08 -5.66 -4.89
N VAL A 47 -2.29 -5.39 -5.39
CA VAL A 47 -3.21 -4.41 -4.83
C VAL A 47 -4.45 -5.16 -4.38
N LEU A 48 -4.65 -5.19 -3.05
CA LEU A 48 -5.77 -5.88 -2.43
C LEU A 48 -6.73 -4.87 -1.80
N ASP A 49 -7.98 -4.91 -2.24
CA ASP A 49 -9.07 -4.10 -1.69
C ASP A 49 -9.86 -4.93 -0.66
N GLU A 50 -9.76 -4.56 0.61
CA GLU A 50 -10.55 -5.16 1.68
C GLU A 50 -11.77 -4.28 1.99
N CYS A 51 -12.94 -4.71 1.54
CA CYS A 51 -14.20 -4.03 1.82
C CYS A 51 -14.92 -4.65 3.02
N ARG A 52 -15.29 -3.83 4.00
CA ARG A 52 -16.15 -4.22 5.13
C ARG A 52 -17.45 -3.45 5.04
N ILE A 53 -18.54 -4.18 4.93
CA ILE A 53 -19.90 -3.63 4.82
C ILE A 53 -20.75 -4.24 5.93
N TRP A 54 -21.45 -3.39 6.69
CA TRP A 54 -22.47 -3.81 7.64
C TRP A 54 -23.83 -3.46 7.06
N LEU A 55 -24.72 -4.45 7.04
CA LEU A 55 -26.07 -4.35 6.50
C LEU A 55 -27.09 -4.30 7.64
N SER A 56 -28.13 -3.51 7.49
CA SER A 56 -29.30 -3.57 8.37
C SER A 56 -30.07 -4.87 8.13
N THR A 57 -31.04 -5.17 9.00
CA THR A 57 -31.97 -6.30 8.82
C THR A 57 -32.73 -6.24 7.50
N ASP A 58 -32.90 -5.04 6.96
CA ASP A 58 -33.61 -4.79 5.70
C ASP A 58 -32.68 -4.88 4.48
N GLY A 59 -31.41 -5.24 4.68
CA GLY A 59 -30.40 -5.38 3.63
C GLY A 59 -29.73 -4.07 3.18
N ASN A 60 -30.05 -2.94 3.81
CA ASN A 60 -29.46 -1.65 3.47
C ASN A 60 -28.09 -1.47 4.15
N PRO A 61 -27.02 -1.07 3.42
CA PRO A 61 -25.72 -0.82 4.03
C PRO A 61 -25.76 0.43 4.91
N PHE A 62 -25.40 0.29 6.18
CA PHE A 62 -25.28 1.43 7.11
C PHE A 62 -23.82 1.78 7.45
N TYR A 63 -22.88 0.88 7.14
CA TYR A 63 -21.45 1.15 7.20
C TYR A 63 -20.75 0.50 6.00
N SER A 64 -19.81 1.23 5.40
CA SER A 64 -18.85 0.69 4.44
C SER A 64 -17.48 1.30 4.67
N SER A 65 -16.43 0.48 4.69
CA SER A 65 -15.04 0.91 4.70
C SER A 65 -14.24 0.03 3.76
N THR A 66 -13.44 0.65 2.88
CA THR A 66 -12.53 -0.06 1.99
C THR A 66 -11.09 0.31 2.34
N THR A 67 -10.34 -0.69 2.80
CA THR A 67 -8.91 -0.56 3.06
C THR A 67 -8.15 -1.20 1.91
N VAL A 68 -7.28 -0.43 1.25
CA VAL A 68 -6.44 -0.92 0.17
C VAL A 68 -5.04 -1.20 0.71
N ARG A 69 -4.51 -2.37 0.39
CA ARG A 69 -3.13 -2.77 0.70
C ARG A 69 -2.35 -2.96 -0.58
N ILE A 70 -1.19 -2.31 -0.65
CA ILE A 70 -0.22 -2.51 -1.71
C ILE A 70 0.93 -3.32 -1.13
N THR A 71 1.15 -4.53 -1.65
CA THR A 71 2.31 -5.37 -1.35
C THR A 71 3.28 -5.36 -2.52
N ALA A 72 4.56 -5.50 -2.21
CA ALA A 72 5.63 -5.53 -3.19
C ALA A 72 6.53 -6.74 -2.94
N LEU A 73 6.87 -7.43 -4.03
CA LEU A 73 7.92 -8.44 -4.10
C LEU A 73 8.91 -8.02 -5.18
N ALA A 74 10.16 -7.80 -4.80
CA ALA A 74 11.17 -7.28 -5.69
C ALA A 74 12.42 -8.17 -5.75
N PHE A 75 12.82 -8.46 -6.98
CA PHE A 75 14.10 -9.05 -7.35
C PHE A 75 14.82 -8.01 -8.21
N VAL A 76 15.50 -7.06 -7.57
CA VAL A 76 16.17 -5.93 -8.24
C VAL A 76 17.63 -5.90 -7.79
N SER A 77 18.56 -5.71 -8.71
CA SER A 77 19.99 -5.71 -8.38
C SER A 77 20.40 -4.38 -7.76
N GLY A 78 21.36 -4.43 -6.84
CA GLY A 78 21.89 -3.25 -6.16
C GLY A 78 20.88 -2.54 -5.26
N MET A 79 20.94 -1.21 -5.25
CA MET A 79 20.17 -0.31 -4.38
C MET A 79 19.41 0.74 -5.19
N THR A 80 18.69 0.30 -6.21
CA THR A 80 17.98 1.17 -7.15
C THR A 80 16.69 1.70 -6.51
N PRO A 81 16.44 3.02 -6.51
CA PRO A 81 15.16 3.58 -6.08
C PRO A 81 14.06 3.20 -7.09
N CYS A 82 12.86 2.91 -6.58
CA CYS A 82 11.68 2.60 -7.37
C CYS A 82 10.58 3.62 -7.09
N THR A 83 9.75 3.89 -8.09
CA THR A 83 8.65 4.85 -7.98
C THR A 83 7.32 4.22 -8.37
N ILE A 84 6.28 4.52 -7.60
CA ILE A 84 4.88 4.20 -7.92
C ILE A 84 4.08 5.49 -7.95
N GLU A 85 3.32 5.68 -9.02
CA GLU A 85 2.35 6.76 -9.17
C GLU A 85 0.94 6.17 -9.19
N LEU A 86 0.08 6.69 -8.32
CA LEU A 86 -1.33 6.31 -8.25
C LEU A 86 -2.19 7.40 -8.89
N ASN A 87 -3.40 7.04 -9.31
CA ASN A 87 -4.42 8.01 -9.74
C ASN A 87 -5.01 8.77 -8.53
N ASP A 88 -4.16 9.40 -7.71
CA ASP A 88 -4.54 10.19 -6.53
C ASP A 88 -5.01 11.59 -6.95
N LYS A 89 -6.16 12.04 -6.41
CA LYS A 89 -6.63 13.43 -6.57
C LYS A 89 -5.60 14.48 -6.14
N LYS A 90 -4.68 14.17 -5.22
CA LYS A 90 -3.56 15.07 -4.88
C LYS A 90 -2.59 15.26 -6.06
N ALA A 91 -2.30 14.19 -6.80
CA ALA A 91 -1.46 14.26 -7.99
C ALA A 91 -2.14 15.07 -9.10
N MET A 92 -3.45 14.86 -9.29
CA MET A 92 -4.26 15.65 -10.23
C MET A 92 -4.19 17.15 -9.92
N LYS A 93 -4.39 17.54 -8.66
CA LYS A 93 -4.38 18.96 -8.27
C LYS A 93 -3.07 19.64 -8.62
N LYS A 94 -1.94 18.99 -8.33
CA LYS A 94 -0.60 19.51 -8.66
C LYS A 94 -0.36 19.62 -10.17
N LEU A 95 -0.82 18.63 -10.93
CA LEU A 95 -0.71 18.67 -12.39
C LEU A 95 -1.48 19.87 -12.97
N ASN A 96 -2.69 20.14 -12.46
CA ASN A 96 -3.49 21.28 -12.88
C ASN A 96 -2.85 22.62 -12.50
N GLU A 97 -2.25 22.71 -11.31
CA GLU A 97 -1.49 23.89 -10.86
C GLU A 97 -0.26 24.17 -11.74
N LEU A 98 0.50 23.12 -12.08
CA LEU A 98 1.71 23.28 -12.91
C LEU A 98 1.38 23.60 -14.37
N ALA A 99 0.31 23.01 -14.90
CA ALA A 99 -0.03 23.13 -16.31
C ALA A 99 -0.92 24.35 -16.62
N ASN A 100 -1.35 25.14 -15.62
CA ASN A 100 -2.32 26.24 -15.76
C ASN A 100 -3.58 25.84 -16.55
N LEU A 101 -3.95 24.55 -16.48
CA LEU A 101 -5.02 23.96 -17.27
C LEU A 101 -6.05 23.36 -16.32
N THR A 102 -7.29 23.81 -16.44
CA THR A 102 -8.44 23.36 -15.65
C THR A 102 -8.98 22.00 -16.08
N SER A 103 -8.48 21.43 -17.19
CA SER A 103 -9.18 20.38 -17.95
C SER A 103 -8.33 19.17 -18.37
N ILE A 104 -7.05 19.07 -17.99
CA ILE A 104 -6.23 17.92 -18.45
C ILE A 104 -6.65 16.66 -17.69
N ARG A 105 -7.44 15.83 -18.38
CA ARG A 105 -7.82 14.44 -18.06
C ARG A 105 -9.05 14.24 -17.16
N SER A 106 -10.21 14.58 -17.71
CA SER A 106 -11.53 14.08 -17.28
C SER A 106 -11.73 12.57 -17.48
N ASN A 107 -10.88 11.87 -18.22
CA ASN A 107 -11.04 10.44 -18.55
C ASN A 107 -10.41 9.47 -17.53
N LYS A 108 -9.72 9.95 -16.49
CA LYS A 108 -9.18 9.08 -15.42
C LYS A 108 -10.11 9.11 -14.21
N SER A 109 -10.47 7.92 -13.70
CA SER A 109 -11.13 7.80 -12.41
C SER A 109 -10.11 8.08 -11.30
N TRP A 110 -10.13 9.31 -10.79
CA TRP A 110 -9.24 9.75 -9.72
C TRP A 110 -9.78 9.36 -8.36
N ILE A 111 -8.96 8.70 -7.54
CA ILE A 111 -9.30 8.24 -6.20
C ILE A 111 -8.76 9.19 -5.13
N ARG A 112 -9.50 9.33 -4.02
CA ARG A 112 -9.04 10.11 -2.87
C ARG A 112 -8.45 9.15 -1.84
N LEU A 113 -7.13 9.18 -1.69
CA LEU A 113 -6.44 8.37 -0.68
C LEU A 113 -6.59 9.04 0.69
N LYS A 114 -7.12 8.31 1.68
CA LYS A 114 -7.26 8.71 3.08
C LYS A 114 -6.35 7.85 3.97
N ASN A 115 -6.01 8.36 5.15
CA ASN A 115 -5.29 7.63 6.20
C ASN A 115 -4.08 6.81 5.69
N CYS A 116 -3.30 7.42 4.79
CA CYS A 116 -2.19 6.74 4.14
C CYS A 116 -1.10 6.38 5.16
N GLN A 117 -0.74 5.11 5.20
CA GLN A 117 0.35 4.57 6.00
C GLN A 117 1.39 3.96 5.08
N PHE A 118 2.66 4.14 5.42
CA PHE A 118 3.78 3.73 4.60
C PHE A 118 4.78 2.91 5.41
N HIS A 119 5.32 1.86 4.77
CA HIS A 119 6.48 1.14 5.26
C HIS A 119 7.66 2.10 5.43
N CYS A 120 8.64 1.77 6.28
CA CYS A 120 9.77 2.65 6.57
C CYS A 120 10.65 2.92 5.34
N CYS A 121 10.60 2.05 4.34
CA CYS A 121 11.37 2.15 3.08
C CYS A 121 10.90 3.28 2.14
N VAL A 122 9.75 3.90 2.41
CA VAL A 122 9.14 4.92 1.55
C VAL A 122 9.58 6.31 1.97
N ASP A 123 10.00 7.13 1.00
CA ASP A 123 10.21 8.56 1.23
C ASP A 123 8.87 9.30 1.31
N ARG A 124 8.42 9.48 2.55
CA ARG A 124 7.19 10.21 2.87
C ARG A 124 7.25 11.67 2.41
N LYS A 125 8.42 12.32 2.41
CA LYS A 125 8.57 13.71 2.00
C LYS A 125 8.29 13.84 0.50
N THR A 126 8.83 12.93 -0.31
CA THR A 126 8.53 12.86 -1.75
C THR A 126 7.05 12.63 -2.00
N TYR A 127 6.39 11.75 -1.25
CA TYR A 127 4.94 11.56 -1.38
C TYR A 127 4.14 12.83 -1.05
N PHE A 128 4.39 13.50 0.07
CA PHE A 128 3.65 14.72 0.40
C PHE A 128 3.93 15.85 -0.60
N LYS A 129 5.17 15.98 -1.08
CA LYS A 129 5.58 17.02 -2.03
C LYS A 129 5.12 16.78 -3.45
N ASN A 130 5.13 15.54 -3.94
CA ASN A 130 4.93 15.21 -5.35
C ASN A 130 3.76 14.24 -5.62
N ALA A 131 3.19 13.63 -4.58
CA ALA A 131 2.25 12.50 -4.70
C ALA A 131 2.85 11.27 -5.42
N ILE A 132 4.18 11.13 -5.36
CA ILE A 132 4.95 10.00 -5.90
C ILE A 132 5.43 9.15 -4.72
N ILE A 133 5.22 7.84 -4.80
CA ILE A 133 5.70 6.89 -3.80
C ILE A 133 7.08 6.43 -4.24
N GLU A 134 8.12 7.03 -3.67
CA GLU A 134 9.51 6.64 -3.91
C GLU A 134 9.99 5.73 -2.77
N PHE A 135 10.62 4.60 -3.10
CA PHE A 135 11.07 3.62 -2.12
C PHE A 135 12.23 2.77 -2.63
N LYS A 136 12.96 2.15 -1.70
CA LYS A 136 13.93 1.09 -1.99
C LYS A 136 13.32 -0.22 -1.52
N PRO A 137 13.01 -1.19 -2.41
CA PRO A 137 12.27 -2.37 -2.01
C PRO A 137 13.09 -3.31 -1.11
N VAL A 138 12.43 -3.99 -0.17
CA VAL A 138 13.01 -5.14 0.55
C VAL A 138 13.28 -6.25 -0.47
N ASP A 139 14.42 -6.92 -0.31
CA ASP A 139 14.91 -7.86 -1.31
C ASP A 139 14.36 -9.28 -1.14
N GLY A 140 13.88 -9.89 -2.22
CA GLY A 140 13.55 -11.32 -2.28
C GLY A 140 12.38 -11.77 -1.39
N SER A 141 11.72 -10.86 -0.68
CA SER A 141 10.59 -11.13 0.20
C SER A 141 9.41 -10.22 -0.11
N GLU A 142 8.21 -10.77 -0.04
CA GLU A 142 6.99 -9.97 -0.10
C GLU A 142 6.84 -9.16 1.19
N PHE A 143 6.53 -7.87 1.06
CA PHE A 143 6.21 -7.02 2.19
C PHE A 143 5.11 -6.03 1.81
N GLN A 144 4.41 -5.51 2.81
CA GLN A 144 3.41 -4.49 2.60
C GLN A 144 4.10 -3.11 2.47
N LEU A 145 3.95 -2.47 1.31
CA LEU A 145 4.57 -1.17 1.01
C LEU A 145 3.74 0.00 1.54
N MET A 146 2.42 -0.05 1.33
CA MET A 146 1.49 1.02 1.67
C MET A 146 0.12 0.44 2.08
N ARG A 147 -0.59 1.18 2.92
CA ARG A 147 -2.02 1.01 3.17
C ARG A 147 -2.73 2.35 3.07
N PHE A 148 -3.93 2.39 2.53
CA PHE A 148 -4.79 3.57 2.59
C PHE A 148 -6.26 3.19 2.60
N GLU A 149 -7.11 4.15 2.90
CA GLU A 149 -8.56 4.01 2.85
C GLU A 149 -9.12 4.83 1.69
N ILE A 150 -10.22 4.37 1.10
CA ILE A 150 -11.00 5.10 0.08
C ILE A 150 -12.32 5.58 0.70
#